data_AF-A0AAW2C0B9-F1
#
_entry.id   AF-A0AAW2C0B9-F1
#
_cell.length_a   1.000
_cell.length_b   1.000
_cell.length_c   1.000
_cell.angle_alpha   90.00
_cell.angle_beta   90.00
_cell.angle_gamma   90.00
#
_symmetry.space_group_name_H-M   'P 1'
#
loop_
_entity.id
_entity.type
_entity.pdbx_description
1 polymer ?
#
loop_
_entity_poly.entity_id
_entity_poly.type
_entity_poly.pdbx_seq_one_letter_code
_entity_poly.pdbx_strand_id
1 'polypeptide(L)'
;MKSLQYFCCFLSLLGLVYFIHPTSSANDEYTPCNGSIADCNEEDEKLMGSEISQRFLAQQKSISYGALNKNQPVCNGGSSGEAYSKSGGCLPPPSNPETRGCSKYYRCRTGS
;
A
#
# COMPACT_ATOMS: atom_id res chain seq x y z
N MET A 1 -0.59 -44.75 33.03
CA MET A 1 -1.33 -45.25 31.84
C MET A 1 -2.37 -44.26 31.30
N LYS A 2 -3.22 -43.64 32.15
CA LYS A 2 -4.26 -42.69 31.70
C LYS A 2 -3.71 -41.42 31.00
N SER A 3 -2.58 -40.89 31.45
CA SER A 3 -1.92 -39.72 30.85
C SER A 3 -1.46 -39.95 29.40
N LEU A 4 -0.97 -41.14 29.08
CA LEU A 4 -0.55 -41.49 27.72
C LEU A 4 -1.76 -41.63 26.78
N GLN A 5 -2.90 -42.14 27.30
CA GLN A 5 -4.16 -42.20 26.57
C GLN A 5 -4.66 -40.81 26.17
N TYR A 6 -4.64 -39.84 27.11
CA TYR A 6 -5.06 -38.47 26.81
C TYR A 6 -4.17 -37.77 25.79
N PHE A 7 -2.85 -38.02 25.85
CA PHE A 7 -1.90 -37.46 24.89
C PHE A 7 -2.12 -38.02 23.47
N CYS A 8 -2.35 -39.33 23.34
CA CYS A 8 -2.69 -39.94 22.06
C CYS A 8 -4.02 -39.43 21.50
N CYS A 9 -5.05 -39.27 22.34
CA CYS A 9 -6.34 -38.70 21.92
C CYS A 9 -6.19 -37.25 21.45
N PHE A 10 -5.38 -36.44 22.13
CA PHE A 10 -5.14 -35.05 21.74
C PHE A 10 -4.41 -34.94 20.39
N LEU A 11 -3.39 -35.78 20.16
CA LEU A 11 -2.70 -35.84 18.86
C LEU A 11 -3.61 -36.32 17.73
N SER A 12 -4.48 -37.30 17.98
CA SER A 12 -5.46 -37.73 16.98
C SER A 12 -6.49 -36.65 16.65
N LEU A 13 -6.92 -35.86 17.65
CA LEU A 13 -7.84 -34.75 17.44
C LEU A 13 -7.19 -33.62 16.64
N LEU A 14 -5.94 -33.25 16.95
CA LEU A 14 -5.18 -32.26 16.18
C LEU A 14 -4.96 -32.68 14.73
N GLY A 15 -4.68 -33.96 14.48
CA GLY A 15 -4.57 -34.50 13.13
C GLY A 15 -5.87 -34.37 12.34
N LEU A 16 -7.01 -34.71 12.95
CA LEU A 16 -8.32 -34.58 12.32
C LEU A 16 -8.66 -33.12 11.99
N VAL A 17 -8.34 -32.17 12.87
CA VAL A 17 -8.53 -30.73 12.59
C VAL A 17 -7.68 -30.28 11.38
N TYR A 18 -6.45 -30.78 11.25
CA TYR A 18 -5.58 -30.46 10.13
C TYR A 18 -6.10 -30.99 8.78
N PHE A 19 -6.75 -32.16 8.77
CA PHE A 19 -7.37 -32.74 7.56
C PHE A 19 -8.73 -32.13 7.20
N ILE A 20 -9.43 -31.53 8.17
CA ILE A 20 -10.72 -30.85 7.93
C ILE A 20 -10.52 -29.42 7.43
N HIS A 21 -9.35 -28.81 7.67
CA HIS A 21 -9.01 -27.55 7.02
C HIS A 21 -8.90 -27.79 5.52
N PRO A 22 -9.77 -27.19 4.68
CA PRO A 22 -9.57 -27.24 3.25
C PRO A 22 -8.24 -26.54 2.97
N THR A 23 -7.24 -27.29 2.50
CA THR A 23 -6.19 -26.69 1.69
C THR A 23 -6.94 -26.14 0.49
N SER A 24 -7.23 -24.83 0.49
CA SER A 24 -7.78 -24.13 -0.66
C SER A 24 -6.77 -24.29 -1.78
N SER A 25 -6.91 -25.36 -2.58
CA SER A 25 -6.34 -25.38 -3.91
C SER A 25 -6.97 -24.19 -4.60
N ALA A 26 -6.18 -23.18 -4.91
CA ALA A 26 -6.55 -22.10 -5.81
C ALA A 26 -6.91 -22.73 -7.16
N ASN A 27 -8.14 -23.22 -7.27
CA ASN A 27 -8.79 -23.33 -8.55
C ASN A 27 -9.12 -21.89 -8.87
N ASP A 28 -8.30 -21.32 -9.75
CA ASP A 28 -8.48 -20.02 -10.38
C ASP A 28 -9.72 -20.13 -11.29
N GLU A 29 -10.88 -20.34 -10.66
CA GLU A 29 -12.16 -20.42 -11.35
C GLU A 29 -12.56 -18.98 -11.61
N TYR A 30 -12.09 -18.44 -12.74
CA TYR A 30 -12.60 -17.20 -13.32
C TYR A 30 -14.11 -17.37 -13.49
N THR A 31 -14.84 -16.97 -12.47
CA THR A 31 -16.29 -16.97 -12.50
C THR A 31 -16.65 -15.77 -13.35
N PRO A 32 -17.29 -15.93 -14.52
CA PRO A 32 -17.64 -14.81 -15.38
C PRO A 32 -18.61 -13.91 -14.61
N CYS A 33 -18.05 -12.88 -14.00
CA CYS A 33 -18.77 -11.88 -13.25
C CYS A 33 -19.09 -10.71 -14.16
N ASN A 34 -20.16 -9.97 -13.83
CA ASN A 34 -20.49 -8.74 -14.53
C ASN A 34 -20.21 -7.58 -13.57
N GLY A 35 -18.93 -7.24 -13.40
CA GLY A 35 -18.44 -6.28 -12.43
C GLY A 35 -17.01 -5.88 -12.70
N SER A 36 -16.47 -4.95 -11.91
CA SER A 36 -15.04 -4.69 -11.96
C SER A 36 -14.30 -5.88 -11.33
N ILE A 37 -13.05 -6.09 -11.71
CA ILE A 37 -12.23 -7.15 -11.12
C ILE A 37 -12.08 -6.99 -9.60
N ALA A 38 -12.19 -5.77 -9.06
CA ALA A 38 -12.31 -5.52 -7.61
C ALA A 38 -13.58 -6.07 -6.95
N ASP A 39 -14.68 -6.16 -7.69
CA ASP A 39 -15.93 -6.73 -7.19
C ASP A 39 -15.95 -8.26 -7.31
N CYS A 40 -15.14 -8.80 -8.22
CA CYS A 40 -15.20 -10.18 -8.63
C CYS A 40 -14.07 -11.04 -8.11
N ASN A 41 -12.87 -10.46 -7.98
CA ASN A 41 -11.70 -11.16 -7.50
C ASN A 41 -10.73 -10.23 -6.76
N GLU A 42 -10.95 -10.09 -5.45
CA GLU A 42 -10.15 -9.22 -4.58
C GLU A 42 -8.68 -9.69 -4.46
N GLU A 43 -8.43 -11.00 -4.55
CA GLU A 43 -7.08 -11.56 -4.48
C GLU A 43 -6.25 -11.25 -5.73
N ASP A 44 -6.86 -11.34 -6.92
CA ASP A 44 -6.22 -10.98 -8.18
C ASP A 44 -5.98 -9.47 -8.30
N GLU A 45 -6.91 -8.63 -7.85
CA GLU A 45 -6.69 -7.18 -7.84
C GLU A 45 -5.47 -6.78 -7.03
N LYS A 46 -5.21 -7.50 -5.93
CA LYS A 46 -4.04 -7.26 -5.11
C LYS A 46 -2.74 -7.62 -5.82
N LEU A 47 -2.77 -8.61 -6.73
CA LEU A 47 -1.66 -8.98 -7.60
C LEU A 47 -1.47 -7.99 -8.75
N MET A 48 -2.54 -7.33 -9.19
CA MET A 48 -2.50 -6.29 -10.24
C MET A 48 -2.04 -4.91 -9.73
N GLY A 49 -1.77 -4.77 -8.42
CA GLY A 49 -1.20 -3.56 -7.84
C GLY A 49 0.22 -3.27 -8.33
N SER A 50 0.57 -1.99 -8.53
CA SER A 50 1.94 -1.61 -8.90
C SER A 50 2.96 -2.02 -7.83
N GLU A 51 4.05 -2.66 -8.25
CA GLU A 51 5.18 -3.06 -7.39
C GLU A 51 5.74 -1.90 -6.53
N ILE A 52 5.63 -0.67 -7.05
CA ILE A 52 6.05 0.56 -6.37
C ILE A 52 5.21 0.80 -5.11
N SER A 53 3.89 0.61 -5.19
CA SER A 53 2.97 0.72 -4.03
C SER A 53 3.28 -0.34 -2.97
N GLN A 54 3.65 -1.56 -3.40
CA GLN A 54 4.06 -2.62 -2.48
C GLN A 54 5.38 -2.33 -1.77
N ARG A 55 6.37 -1.76 -2.48
CA ARG A 55 7.66 -1.35 -1.87
C ARG A 55 7.48 -0.24 -0.83
N PHE A 56 6.59 0.71 -1.10
CA PHE A 56 6.27 1.78 -0.15
C PHE A 56 5.69 1.25 1.17
N LEU A 57 4.78 0.27 1.09
CA LEU A 57 4.21 -0.39 2.27
C LEU A 57 5.16 -1.40 2.93
N ALA A 58 5.98 -2.11 2.17
CA ALA A 58 6.96 -3.05 2.72
C ALA A 58 8.02 -2.35 3.58
N GLN A 59 8.33 -1.08 3.29
CA GLN A 59 9.28 -0.28 4.06
C GLN A 59 8.73 0.17 5.42
N GLN A 60 7.41 0.21 5.61
CA GLN A 60 6.78 0.61 6.87
C GLN A 60 5.69 -0.37 7.31
N LYS A 61 5.96 -1.11 8.38
CA LYS A 61 5.05 -2.13 8.95
C LYS A 61 3.75 -1.55 9.54
N SER A 62 3.66 -0.23 9.65
CA SER A 62 2.50 0.48 10.20
C SER A 62 2.35 1.85 9.54
N ILE A 63 1.11 2.18 9.18
CA ILE A 63 0.73 3.54 8.82
C ILE A 63 0.60 4.33 10.12
N SER A 64 1.29 5.48 10.24
CA SER A 64 1.18 6.31 11.45
C SER A 64 -0.26 6.80 11.64
N TYR A 65 -0.72 6.99 12.89
CA TYR A 65 -2.08 7.46 13.17
C TYR A 65 -2.43 8.78 12.46
N GLY A 66 -1.46 9.68 12.28
CA GLY A 66 -1.65 10.90 11.51
C GLY A 66 -1.98 10.65 10.03
N ALA A 67 -1.53 9.53 9.45
CA ALA A 67 -1.80 9.16 8.07
C ALA A 67 -3.16 8.48 7.86
N LEU A 68 -3.84 8.04 8.93
CA LEU A 68 -5.22 7.51 8.84
C LEU A 68 -6.28 8.61 8.95
N ASN A 69 -5.90 9.83 9.32
CA ASN A 69 -6.82 10.96 9.38
C ASN A 69 -7.11 11.47 7.95
N LYS A 70 -8.28 11.09 7.43
CA LYS A 70 -8.77 11.36 6.06
C LYS A 70 -8.59 12.80 5.54
N ASN A 71 -8.41 13.78 6.43
CA ASN A 71 -8.30 15.21 6.08
C ASN A 71 -7.13 15.93 6.75
N GLN A 72 -6.17 15.21 7.35
CA GLN A 72 -5.03 15.83 8.02
C GLN A 72 -3.75 15.58 7.22
N PRO A 73 -3.07 16.64 6.74
CA PRO A 73 -1.79 16.48 6.09
C PRO A 73 -0.73 15.99 7.09
N VAL A 74 0.27 15.25 6.59
CA VAL A 74 1.38 14.69 7.41
C VAL A 74 2.23 15.78 8.09
N CYS A 75 2.13 17.00 7.60
CA CYS A 75 2.82 18.20 8.03
C CYS A 75 1.85 19.17 8.72
N ASN A 76 2.36 19.96 9.68
CA ASN A 76 1.56 20.91 10.47
C ASN A 76 1.19 22.18 9.67
N GLY A 77 0.49 22.04 8.55
CA GLY A 77 0.09 23.23 7.81
C GLY A 77 -1.03 23.06 6.83
N GLY A 78 -1.85 24.10 6.75
CA GLY A 78 -2.95 24.26 5.80
C GLY A 78 -4.30 23.86 6.40
N SER A 79 -5.36 24.55 5.95
CA SER A 79 -6.73 24.13 6.17
C SER A 79 -7.09 22.99 5.20
N SER A 80 -8.16 22.25 5.50
CA SER A 80 -8.69 21.25 4.56
C SER A 80 -8.97 21.90 3.19
N GLY A 81 -8.46 21.29 2.11
CA GLY A 81 -8.61 21.79 0.73
C GLY A 81 -7.53 22.78 0.29
N GLU A 82 -6.66 23.26 1.18
CA GLU A 82 -5.53 24.09 0.79
C GLU A 82 -4.43 23.29 0.11
N ALA A 83 -3.73 23.92 -0.82
CA ALA A 83 -2.60 23.30 -1.49
C ALA A 83 -1.43 23.14 -0.49
N TYR A 84 -0.73 22.00 -0.55
CA TYR A 84 0.48 21.73 0.25
C TYR A 84 1.61 22.75 0.06
N SER A 85 1.58 23.53 -1.03
CA SER A 85 2.52 24.62 -1.29
C SER A 85 2.22 25.89 -0.50
N LYS A 86 0.99 26.06 0.00
CA LYS A 86 0.57 27.21 0.81
C LYS A 86 0.84 26.98 2.30
N SER A 87 1.02 25.73 2.71
CA SER A 87 1.26 25.36 4.09
C SER A 87 2.76 25.39 4.44
N GLY A 88 3.12 26.29 5.37
CA GLY A 88 4.48 26.59 5.78
C GLY A 88 5.19 25.45 6.51
N GLY A 89 5.57 24.40 5.77
CA GLY A 89 6.30 23.25 6.30
C GLY A 89 5.98 21.92 5.62
N CYS A 90 5.08 21.90 4.64
CA CYS A 90 4.69 20.67 3.94
C CYS A 90 5.58 20.34 2.74
N LEU A 91 6.01 21.35 2.00
CA LEU A 91 6.93 21.19 0.89
C LEU A 91 8.28 21.82 1.23
N PRO A 92 9.39 21.19 0.81
CA PRO A 92 10.69 21.84 0.84
C PRO A 92 10.69 23.05 -0.11
N PRO A 93 11.62 24.01 0.08
CA PRO A 93 11.78 25.12 -0.86
C PRO A 93 11.99 24.59 -2.29
N PRO A 94 11.42 25.27 -3.31
CA PRO A 94 11.52 24.83 -4.69
C PRO A 94 12.99 24.71 -5.10
N SER A 95 13.39 23.52 -5.56
CA SER A 95 14.78 23.27 -5.98
C SER A 95 15.12 23.90 -7.33
N ASN A 96 14.10 24.17 -8.14
CA ASN A 96 14.24 24.76 -9.46
C ASN A 96 13.79 26.22 -9.39
N PRO A 97 14.72 27.18 -9.34
CA PRO A 97 14.35 28.58 -9.45
C PRO A 97 13.76 28.88 -10.83
N GLU A 98 12.71 29.69 -10.88
CA GLU A 98 12.04 30.13 -12.12
C GLU A 98 13.01 30.78 -13.12
N THR A 99 14.10 31.35 -12.61
CA THR A 99 15.21 31.83 -13.42
C THR A 99 16.17 30.69 -13.73
N ARG A 100 15.86 29.87 -14.73
CA ARG A 100 16.90 29.09 -15.41
C ARG A 100 17.74 30.07 -16.25
N GLY A 101 18.63 30.79 -15.60
CA GLY A 101 19.49 31.77 -16.25
C GLY A 101 20.35 31.10 -17.31
N CYS A 102 20.33 31.63 -18.53
CA CYS A 102 21.30 31.21 -19.52
C CYS A 102 22.67 31.77 -19.15
N SER A 103 23.65 30.90 -18.87
CA SER A 103 25.02 31.37 -18.72
C SER A 103 25.53 31.90 -20.07
N LYS A 104 26.42 32.91 -20.03
CA LYS A 104 27.01 33.51 -21.24
C LYS A 104 27.70 32.46 -22.13
N TYR A 105 28.21 31.38 -21.55
CA TYR A 105 28.82 30.26 -22.26
C TYR A 105 27.82 29.55 -23.19
N TYR A 106 26.58 29.37 -22.75
CA TYR A 106 25.56 28.63 -23.50
C TYR A 106 24.90 29.43 -24.62
N ARG A 107 25.16 30.75 -24.73
CA ARG A 107 24.69 31.63 -25.82
C ARG A 107 23.20 31.45 -26.17
N CYS A 108 22.34 31.28 -25.17
CA CYS A 108 20.93 31.02 -25.40
C CYS A 108 20.28 32.20 -26.12
N ARG A 109 19.30 31.88 -26.98
CA ARG A 109 18.57 32.87 -27.75
C ARG A 109 17.69 33.70 -26.79
N THR A 110 17.93 35.01 -26.73
CA THR A 110 17.00 35.95 -26.09
C THR A 110 15.80 36.17 -27.01
N GLY A 111 14.61 35.72 -26.57
CA GLY A 111 13.34 36.02 -27.24
C GLY A 111 12.49 34.79 -27.56
N SER A 112 11.32 34.73 -26.91
CA SER A 112 10.10 34.09 -27.40
C SER A 112 9.20 35.14 -28.03
#